data_AF-A0A1G9WZA3-F1
#
_entry.id   AF-A0A1G9WZA3-F1
#
_cell.length_a   1.000
_cell.length_b   1.000
_cell.length_c   1.000
_cell.angle_alpha   90.00
_cell.angle_beta   90.00
_cell.angle_gamma   90.00
#
_symmetry.space_group_name_H-M   'P 1'
#
loop_
_entity.id
_entity.type
_entity.pdbx_description
1 polymer ?
#
loop_
_entity_poly.entity_id
_entity_poly.type
_entity_poly.pdbx_seq_one_letter_code
_entity_poly.pdbx_strand_id
1 'polypeptide(L)' 'MKTDSLLQQLTPTTRERALLIASRLMREGLRTQEEALRAAVELARRWALRKASKLSWVEG' A
#
# COMPACT_ATOMS: atom_id res chain seq x y z
N MET A 1 11.07 6.71 -11.12
CA MET A 1 11.43 6.00 -9.87
C MET A 1 11.05 4.53 -10.03
N LYS A 2 11.95 3.59 -9.73
CA LYS A 2 11.63 2.16 -9.74
C LYS A 2 10.69 1.84 -8.57
N THR A 3 9.66 1.03 -8.82
CA THR A 3 8.59 0.71 -7.84
C THR A 3 9.12 0.00 -6.59
N ASP A 4 10.25 -0.69 -6.71
CA ASP A 4 11.04 -1.22 -5.58
C ASP A 4 11.43 -0.16 -4.55
N SER A 5 11.85 1.02 -5.00
CA SER A 5 12.24 2.11 -4.10
C SER A 5 11.04 2.64 -3.30
N LEU A 6 9.83 2.54 -3.85
CA LEU A 6 8.60 2.95 -3.15
C LEU A 6 8.19 1.95 -2.08
N LEU A 7 8.35 0.65 -2.34
CA LEU A 7 8.10 -0.42 -1.36
C LEU A 7 9.10 -0.41 -0.21
N GLN A 8 10.37 -0.08 -0.48
CA GLN A 8 11.42 0.01 0.53
C GLN A 8 11.15 1.09 1.58
N GLN A 9 10.50 2.19 1.20
CA GLN A 9 10.10 3.28 2.11
C GLN A 9 8.92 2.93 3.03
N LEU A 10 8.22 1.81 2.77
CA LEU A 10 7.09 1.38 3.60
C LEU A 10 7.57 0.54 4.78
N THR A 11 6.89 0.67 5.92
CA THR A 11 7.05 -0.26 7.04
C THR A 11 6.69 -1.70 6.61
N PRO A 12 7.24 -2.74 7.25
CA PRO A 12 7.00 -4.13 6.86
C PRO A 12 5.52 -4.46 6.68
N THR A 13 4.67 -4.05 7.64
CA THR A 13 3.22 -4.27 7.60
C THR A 13 2.53 -3.54 6.45
N THR A 14 2.99 -2.33 6.12
CA THR A 14 2.42 -1.52 5.02
C THR A 14 2.88 -2.06 3.66
N ARG A 15 4.11 -2.56 3.58
CA ARG A 15 4.67 -3.22 2.39
C ARG A 15 3.92 -4.51 2.06
N GLU A 16 3.68 -5.35 3.06
CA GLU A 16 2.93 -6.60 2.89
C GLU A 16 1.50 -6.33 2.42
N ARG A 17 0.85 -5.28 2.97
CA ARG A 17 -0.45 -4.79 2.50
C ARG A 17 -0.41 -4.34 1.04
N ALA A 18 0.63 -3.60 0.63
CA ALA A 18 0.80 -3.17 -0.75
C ALA A 18 0.96 -4.38 -1.70
N LEU A 19 1.75 -5.39 -1.33
CA LEU A 19 1.92 -6.59 -2.16
C LEU A 19 0.61 -7.37 -2.35
N LEU A 20 -0.21 -7.47 -1.30
CA LEU A 20 -1.54 -8.10 -1.38
C LEU A 20 -2.48 -7.34 -2.32
N ILE A 21 -2.51 -6.00 -2.23
CA ILE A 21 -3.34 -5.16 -3.10
C ILE A 21 -2.86 -5.26 -4.55
N ALA A 22 -1.55 -5.22 -4.78
CA ALA A 22 -0.98 -5.36 -6.12
C ALA A 22 -1.33 -6.72 -6.73
N SER A 23 -1.17 -7.80 -5.97
CA SER A 23 -1.52 -9.16 -6.42
C SER A 23 -3.00 -9.27 -6.78
N ARG A 24 -3.89 -8.61 -6.02
CA ARG A 24 -5.33 -8.58 -6.33
C ARG A 24 -5.62 -7.80 -7.61
N LEU A 25 -5.05 -6.61 -7.77
CA LEU A 25 -5.23 -5.78 -8.96
C LEU A 25 -4.71 -6.47 -10.24
N MET A 26 -3.59 -7.20 -10.12
CA MET A 26 -3.04 -7.99 -11.22
C MET A 26 -3.94 -9.19 -11.56
N ARG A 27 -4.49 -9.90 -10.55
CA ARG A 27 -5.42 -11.01 -10.78
C ARG A 27 -6.74 -10.57 -11.41
N GLU A 28 -7.21 -9.37 -11.10
CA GLU A 28 -8.43 -8.80 -11.69
C GLU A 28 -8.18 -8.28 -13.13
N GLY A 29 -6.94 -8.31 -13.63
CA GLY A 29 -6.59 -7.89 -15.00
C GLY A 29 -6.80 -6.40 -15.27
N LEU A 30 -7.03 -5.60 -14.21
CA LEU A 30 -7.44 -4.21 -14.34
C LEU A 30 -6.28 -3.28 -14.72
N ARG A 31 -5.03 -3.70 -14.50
CA ARG A 31 -3.83 -2.85 -14.64
C ARG A 31 -2.58 -3.63 -15.02
N THR A 32 -1.63 -2.94 -15.66
CA THR A 32 -0.27 -3.46 -15.82
C THR A 32 0.41 -3.64 -14.44
N GLN A 33 1.41 -4.53 -14.35
CA GLN A 33 2.12 -4.79 -13.08
C GLN A 33 2.64 -3.51 -12.42
N GLU A 34 3.14 -2.56 -13.21
CA GLU A 34 3.69 -1.31 -12.68
C GLU A 34 2.60 -0.38 -12.13
N GLU A 35 1.48 -0.26 -12.83
CA GLU A 35 0.32 0.54 -12.38
C GLU A 35 -0.38 -0.08 -11.17
N ALA A 36 -0.46 -1.41 -11.12
CA ALA A 36 -0.99 -2.15 -9.98
C ALA A 36 -0.15 -1.90 -8.72
N LEU A 37 1.19 -1.94 -8.85
CA LEU A 37 2.10 -1.67 -7.75
C LEU A 37 2.04 -0.21 -7.27
N ARG A 38 2.01 0.77 -8.18
CA ARG A 38 1.87 2.19 -7.80
C ARG A 38 0.56 2.44 -7.04
N ALA A 39 -0.55 1.91 -7.55
CA ALA A 39 -1.86 2.02 -6.91
C ALA A 39 -1.88 1.35 -5.53
N ALA A 40 -1.25 0.19 -5.42
CA ALA A 40 -1.17 -0.54 -4.18
C ALA A 40 -0.36 0.18 -3.10
N VAL A 41 0.76 0.82 -3.47
CA VAL A 41 1.55 1.65 -2.55
C VAL A 41 0.73 2.83 -2.02
N GLU A 42 0.05 3.56 -2.90
CA GLU A 42 -0.85 4.66 -2.52
C GLU A 42 -1.94 4.20 -1.54
N LEU A 43 -2.63 3.09 -1.88
CA LEU A 43 -3.70 2.54 -1.04
C LEU A 43 -3.18 2.06 0.33
N ALA A 44 -2.00 1.43 0.36
CA ALA A 44 -1.38 0.98 1.59
C ALA A 44 -0.94 2.16 2.48
N ARG A 45 -0.38 3.23 1.89
CA ARG A 45 -0.06 4.47 2.63
C ARG A 45 -1.29 5.10 3.25
N ARG A 46 -2.38 5.24 2.49
CA ARG A 46 -3.66 5.77 3.02
C ARG A 46 -4.25 4.91 4.12
N TRP A 47 -4.15 3.59 3.99
CA TRP A 47 -4.56 2.67 5.05
C TRP A 47 -3.72 2.86 6.32
N ALA A 48 -2.40 2.97 6.21
CA ALA A 48 -1.50 3.20 7.33
C ALA A 48 -1.79 4.53 8.04
N LEU A 49 -2.01 5.61 7.29
CA LEU A 49 -2.40 6.92 7.83
C LEU A 49 -3.72 6.86 8.60
N ARG A 50 -4.75 6.17 8.06
CA ARG A 50 -6.02 5.97 8.76
C ARG A 50 -5.88 5.12 10.02
N LYS A 51 -5.01 4.11 10.00
CA LYS A 51 -4.72 3.28 11.17
C LYS A 51 -4.06 4.10 12.28
N ALA A 52 -3.06 4.93 11.93
CA ALA A 52 -2.40 5.82 12.87
C ALA A 52 -3.37 6.89 13.43
N SER A 53 -4.20 7.49 12.58
CA SER A 53 -5.18 8.51 12.99
C SER A 53 -6.31 7.93 13.87
N LYS A 54 -6.70 6.66 13.67
CA LYS A 54 -7.62 5.98 14.58
C LYS A 54 -6.99 5.68 15.93
N LEU A 55 -5.69 5.39 15.97
CA LEU A 55 -4.99 5.16 17.24
C LEU A 55 -4.93 6.45 18.06
N SER A 56 -4.65 7.60 17.43
CA SER A 56 -4.59 8.90 18.11
C SER A 56 -5.93 9.42 18.64
N TRP A 57 -7.06 8.87 18.18
CA TRP A 57 -8.40 9.30 18.62
C TRP A 57 -8.93 8.51 19.83
N VAL A 58 -8.28 7.39 20.18
CA VAL A 58 -8.72 6.52 21.29
C VAL A 58 -7.92 6.78 22.58
N GLU A 59 -6.82 7.55 22.48
CA GLU A 59 -5.99 7.96 23.62
C GLU A 59 -6.23 9.43 24.07
N GLY A 60 -7.34 10.04 23.65
CA GLY A 60 -7.72 11.43 24.00
C GLY A 60 -8.91 11.51 24.92
#